data_AF-A0A9C7PJW3-F1
#
_entry.id   AF-A0A9C7PJW3-F1
#
_cell.length_a   1.000
_cell.length_b   1.000
_cell.length_c   1.000
_cell.angle_alpha   90.00
_cell.angle_beta   90.00
_cell.angle_gamma   90.00
#
_symmetry.space_group_name_H-M   'P 1'
#
loop_
_entity.id
_entity.type
_entity.pdbx_description
1 polymer ?
#
loop_
_entity_poly.entity_id
_entity_poly.type
_entity_poly.pdbx_seq_one_letter_code
_entity_poly.pdbx_strand_id
1 'polypeptide(L)'
;MVSTHTLFEWLVGLHIATGTVGLIVVWIPIAGKKGGALHRRAGTLFVQSMIATGFTAIAISLTTLSDPTGTHPHLAAHTIFADPQAITNIFGWMMLYLATLTINLAWQGWLQHAQWS
;
A
#
# COMPACT_ATOMS: atom_id res chain seq x y z
N MET A 1 1.76 25.50 8.95
CA MET A 1 2.50 25.10 7.73
C MET A 1 2.81 23.62 7.88
N VAL A 2 2.16 22.76 7.09
CA VAL A 2 2.34 21.30 7.15
C VAL A 2 3.63 20.99 6.40
N SER A 3 4.67 20.54 7.11
CA SER A 3 5.95 20.17 6.51
C SER A 3 5.83 18.84 5.75
N THR A 4 6.52 18.71 4.63
CA THR A 4 6.54 17.50 3.77
C THR A 4 6.81 16.21 4.56
N HIS A 5 7.64 16.31 5.60
CA HIS A 5 7.94 15.23 6.55
C HIS A 5 6.69 14.71 7.30
N THR A 6 5.86 15.62 7.82
CA THR A 6 4.65 15.24 8.56
C THR A 6 3.61 14.59 7.66
N LEU A 7 3.52 15.02 6.39
CA LEU A 7 2.65 14.39 5.40
C LEU A 7 3.09 12.95 5.11
N PHE A 8 4.39 12.73 4.94
CA PHE A 8 4.96 11.40 4.73
C PHE A 8 4.67 10.47 5.92
N GLU A 9 4.92 10.91 7.15
CA GLU A 9 4.64 10.11 8.35
C GLU A 9 3.16 9.72 8.46
N TRP A 10 2.26 10.66 8.19
CA TRP A 10 0.82 10.39 8.17
C TRP A 10 0.42 9.38 7.10
N LEU A 11 0.96 9.51 5.88
CA LEU A 11 0.69 8.58 4.78
C LEU A 11 1.20 7.17 5.11
N VAL A 12 2.41 7.05 5.68
CA VAL A 12 2.98 5.78 6.14
C VAL A 12 2.13 5.17 7.25
N GLY A 13 1.71 5.98 8.24
CA GLY A 13 0.81 5.54 9.30
C GLY A 13 -0.51 4.98 8.75
N LEU A 14 -1.11 5.68 7.78
CA LEU A 14 -2.33 5.24 7.12
C LEU A 14 -2.12 3.96 6.29
N HIS A 15 -0.99 3.84 5.60
CA HIS A 15 -0.62 2.63 4.86
C HIS A 15 -0.49 1.42 5.79
N ILE A 16 0.19 1.56 6.93
CA ILE A 16 0.32 0.48 7.91
C ILE A 16 -1.04 0.12 8.49
N ALA A 17 -1.88 1.10 8.85
CA ALA A 17 -3.21 0.85 9.39
C ALA A 17 -4.09 0.08 8.38
N THR A 18 -4.15 0.55 7.14
CA THR A 18 -4.95 -0.07 6.07
C THR A 18 -4.42 -1.46 5.67
N GLY A 19 -3.10 -1.63 5.60
CA GLY A 19 -2.47 -2.93 5.33
C GLY A 19 -2.70 -3.95 6.46
N THR A 20 -2.65 -3.51 7.72
CA THR A 20 -2.92 -4.37 8.89
C THR A 20 -4.37 -4.84 8.89
N VAL A 21 -5.32 -3.95 8.58
CA VAL A 21 -6.74 -4.33 8.42
C VAL A 21 -6.89 -5.39 7.33
N GLY A 22 -6.22 -5.20 6.18
CA GLY A 22 -6.23 -6.19 5.10
C GLY A 22 -5.70 -7.56 5.53
N LEU A 23 -4.59 -7.59 6.27
CA LEU A 23 -4.00 -8.82 6.82
C LEU A 23 -4.91 -9.53 7.83
N ILE A 24 -5.68 -8.78 8.63
CA ILE A 24 -6.64 -9.38 9.56
C ILE A 24 -7.84 -9.96 8.78
N VAL A 25 -8.36 -9.19 7.82
CA VAL A 25 -9.54 -9.57 7.05
C VAL A 25 -9.26 -10.76 6.14
N VAL A 26 -8.04 -10.92 5.61
CA VAL A 26 -7.70 -12.02 4.68
C VAL A 26 -7.89 -13.42 5.30
N TRP A 27 -7.80 -13.55 6.61
CA TRP A 27 -8.01 -14.84 7.29
C TRP A 27 -9.45 -15.33 7.19
N ILE A 28 -10.42 -14.42 7.13
CA ILE A 28 -11.85 -14.75 7.06
C ILE A 28 -12.21 -15.48 5.75
N PRO A 29 -11.87 -15.00 4.53
CA PRO A 29 -12.14 -15.72 3.31
C PRO A 29 -11.27 -16.98 3.14
N ILE A 30 -10.08 -17.04 3.76
CA ILE A 30 -9.21 -18.24 3.73
C ILE A 30 -9.80 -19.38 4.57
N ALA A 31 -10.22 -19.09 5.80
CA ALA A 31 -10.76 -20.09 6.72
C ALA A 31 -12.28 -20.34 6.54
N GLY A 32 -12.99 -19.39 5.92
CA GLY A 32 -14.43 -19.44 5.72
C GLY A 32 -14.86 -20.39 4.60
N LYS A 33 -16.05 -20.99 4.74
CA LYS A 33 -16.66 -21.81 3.69
C LYS A 33 -16.85 -20.96 2.41
N LYS A 34 -16.21 -21.42 1.32
CA LYS A 34 -16.31 -20.82 -0.01
C LYS A 34 -17.78 -20.65 -0.43
N GLY A 35 -18.15 -19.44 -0.85
CA GLY A 35 -19.50 -19.14 -1.38
C GLY A 35 -20.55 -18.65 -0.37
N GLY A 36 -20.25 -18.63 0.95
CA GLY A 36 -21.16 -18.04 1.94
C GLY A 36 -21.21 -16.51 1.88
N ALA A 37 -22.32 -15.90 2.35
CA ALA A 37 -22.47 -14.44 2.42
C ALA A 37 -21.34 -13.74 3.22
N LEU A 38 -20.82 -14.41 4.27
CA LEU A 38 -19.70 -13.92 5.06
C LEU A 38 -18.38 -13.91 4.26
N HIS A 39 -18.13 -14.94 3.45
CA HIS A 39 -16.96 -14.99 2.56
C HIS A 39 -17.00 -13.87 1.51
N ARG A 40 -18.18 -13.57 0.96
CA ARG A 40 -18.36 -12.46 0.00
C ARG A 40 -18.11 -11.09 0.65
N ARG A 41 -18.71 -10.83 1.83
CA ARG A 41 -18.54 -9.55 2.55
C ARG A 41 -17.09 -9.33 2.99
N ALA A 42 -16.43 -10.38 3.50
CA ALA A 42 -15.03 -10.29 3.89
C ALA A 42 -14.11 -10.07 2.67
N GLY A 43 -14.41 -10.71 1.53
CA GLY A 43 -13.70 -10.47 0.27
C GLY A 43 -13.83 -9.02 -0.22
N THR A 44 -15.03 -8.43 -0.16
CA THR A 44 -15.23 -7.02 -0.51
C THR A 44 -14.45 -6.07 0.42
N LEU A 45 -14.49 -6.31 1.73
CA LEU A 45 -13.76 -5.49 2.70
C LEU A 45 -12.24 -5.61 2.50
N PHE A 46 -11.75 -6.81 2.20
CA PHE A 46 -10.34 -7.05 1.86
C PHE A 46 -9.93 -6.25 0.62
N VAL A 47 -10.69 -6.34 -0.47
CA VAL A 47 -10.44 -5.58 -1.70
C VAL A 47 -10.42 -4.07 -1.45
N GLN A 48 -11.39 -3.54 -0.69
CA GLN A 48 -11.42 -2.12 -0.33
C GLN A 48 -10.18 -1.70 0.47
N SER A 49 -9.76 -2.53 1.44
CA SER A 49 -8.54 -2.25 2.22
C SER A 49 -7.28 -2.28 1.35
N MET A 50 -7.19 -3.18 0.37
CA MET A 50 -6.05 -3.28 -0.55
C MET A 50 -5.99 -2.11 -1.53
N ILE A 51 -7.13 -1.61 -2.03
CA ILE A 51 -7.18 -0.40 -2.86
C ILE A 51 -6.72 0.82 -2.05
N ALA A 52 -7.19 0.97 -0.79
CA ALA A 52 -6.75 2.05 0.09
C ALA A 52 -5.25 1.98 0.42
N THR A 53 -4.74 0.76 0.68
CA THR A 53 -3.32 0.50 0.95
C THR A 53 -2.46 0.81 -0.28
N GLY A 54 -2.92 0.43 -1.48
CA GLY A 54 -2.25 0.75 -2.74
C GLY A 54 -2.23 2.25 -3.04
N PHE A 55 -3.34 2.96 -2.79
CA PHE A 55 -3.40 4.41 -3.00
C PHE A 55 -2.45 5.17 -2.06
N THR A 56 -2.38 4.76 -0.80
CA THR A 56 -1.42 5.33 0.16
C THR A 56 0.03 5.01 -0.22
N ALA A 57 0.32 3.82 -0.73
CA ALA A 57 1.65 3.47 -1.24
C ALA A 57 2.05 4.30 -2.47
N ILE A 58 1.13 4.58 -3.40
CA ILE A 58 1.37 5.51 -4.52
C ILE A 58 1.72 6.90 -3.98
N ALA A 59 0.95 7.41 -3.00
CA ALA A 59 1.21 8.71 -2.41
C ALA A 59 2.59 8.78 -1.72
N ILE A 60 2.96 7.73 -0.95
CA ILE A 60 4.27 7.60 -0.30
C ILE A 60 5.39 7.59 -1.35
N SER A 61 5.23 6.81 -2.42
CA SER A 61 6.20 6.73 -3.51
C SER A 61 6.39 8.08 -4.22
N LEU A 62 5.30 8.80 -4.52
CA LEU A 62 5.38 10.15 -5.11
C LEU A 62 6.09 11.12 -4.18
N THR A 63 5.79 11.10 -2.87
CA THR A 63 6.49 11.96 -1.90
C THR A 63 7.99 11.63 -1.79
N THR A 64 8.34 10.36 -1.96
CA THR A 64 9.74 9.90 -1.95
C THR A 64 10.49 10.30 -3.24
N LEU A 65 9.80 10.28 -4.39
CA LEU A 65 10.33 10.77 -5.67
C LEU A 65 10.52 12.30 -5.68
N SER A 66 9.63 13.05 -5.01
CA SER A 66 9.71 14.52 -4.97
C SER A 66 10.76 15.06 -4.02
N ASP A 67 11.05 14.36 -2.92
CA ASP A 67 11.98 14.84 -1.90
C ASP A 67 12.77 13.68 -1.24
N PRO A 68 13.75 13.10 -1.95
CA PRO A 68 14.47 11.90 -1.52
C PRO A 68 15.43 12.16 -0.34
N THR A 69 15.81 13.41 -0.07
CA THR A 69 16.78 13.78 0.96
C THR A 69 16.15 14.20 2.28
N GLY A 70 14.90 14.69 2.29
CA GLY A 70 14.20 15.15 3.49
C GLY A 70 13.52 14.05 4.33
N THR A 71 13.26 12.88 3.74
CA THR A 71 12.52 11.77 4.39
C THR A 71 13.40 10.79 5.16
N HIS A 72 14.73 10.85 5.00
CA HIS A 72 15.65 9.86 5.57
C HIS A 72 16.92 10.47 6.19
N PRO A 73 16.83 11.35 7.21
CA PRO A 73 18.01 11.89 7.91
C PRO A 73 18.84 10.79 8.62
N HIS A 74 18.29 9.59 8.85
CA HIS A 74 18.97 8.48 9.53
C HIS A 74 19.60 7.43 8.61
N LEU A 75 19.35 7.46 7.29
CA LEU A 75 19.99 6.55 6.31
C LEU A 75 21.20 7.16 5.60
N ALA A 76 21.45 8.46 5.77
CA ALA A 76 22.65 9.13 5.26
C ALA A 76 23.98 8.55 5.81
N ALA A 77 23.92 7.77 6.90
CA ALA A 77 25.07 7.09 7.50
C ALA A 77 25.31 5.66 6.97
N HIS A 78 24.44 5.12 6.10
CA HIS A 78 24.58 3.76 5.57
C HIS A 78 25.15 3.74 4.15
N THR A 79 26.29 3.08 3.99
CA THR A 79 27.12 3.02 2.76
C THR A 79 26.41 2.49 1.51
N ILE A 80 25.24 1.86 1.65
CA ILE A 80 24.43 1.29 0.55
C ILE A 80 23.31 2.25 0.09
N PHE A 81 22.84 3.15 0.95
CA PHE A 81 21.80 4.15 0.62
C PHE A 81 22.35 5.57 0.50
N ALA A 82 23.67 5.73 0.46
CA ALA A 82 24.35 7.00 0.26
C ALA A 82 24.08 7.61 -1.14
N ASP A 83 23.63 6.80 -2.10
CA ASP A 83 23.35 7.23 -3.46
C ASP A 83 21.86 7.62 -3.61
N PRO A 84 21.52 8.91 -3.82
CA PRO A 84 20.14 9.39 -3.93
C PRO A 84 19.31 8.66 -5.01
N GLN A 85 20.01 8.12 -6.01
CA GLN A 85 19.41 7.40 -7.13
C GLN A 85 18.90 6.01 -6.73
N ALA A 86 19.55 5.32 -5.78
CA ALA A 86 19.11 4.02 -5.29
C ALA A 86 17.80 4.13 -4.48
N ILE A 87 17.68 5.18 -3.65
CA ILE A 87 16.46 5.47 -2.88
C ILE A 87 15.29 5.76 -3.82
N THR A 88 15.53 6.62 -4.83
CA THR A 88 14.51 6.97 -5.83
C THR A 88 14.05 5.76 -6.65
N ASN A 89 14.96 4.85 -7.01
CA ASN A 89 14.64 3.67 -7.80
C ASN A 89 13.88 2.59 -6.99
N ILE A 90 14.31 2.32 -5.75
CA ILE A 90 13.71 1.25 -4.94
C ILE A 90 12.45 1.75 -4.20
N PHE A 91 12.52 2.88 -3.51
CA PHE A 91 11.36 3.38 -2.76
C PHE A 91 10.42 4.23 -3.62
N GLY A 92 10.92 4.81 -4.71
CA GLY A 92 10.07 5.44 -5.73
C GLY A 92 9.54 4.41 -6.71
N TRP A 93 10.32 4.10 -7.75
CA TRP A 93 9.86 3.34 -8.91
C TRP A 93 9.35 1.92 -8.60
N MET A 94 10.09 1.14 -7.80
CA MET A 94 9.65 -0.21 -7.45
C MET A 94 8.40 -0.19 -6.57
N MET A 95 8.35 0.66 -5.54
CA MET A 95 7.16 0.80 -4.69
C MET A 95 5.94 1.24 -5.50
N LEU A 96 6.10 2.18 -6.45
CA LEU A 96 5.04 2.63 -7.35
C LEU A 96 4.50 1.49 -8.21
N TYR A 97 5.41 0.67 -8.75
CA TYR A 97 5.05 -0.49 -9.55
C TYR A 97 4.26 -1.51 -8.72
N LEU A 98 4.74 -1.86 -7.52
CA LEU A 98 4.06 -2.77 -6.61
C LEU A 98 2.68 -2.22 -6.20
N ALA A 99 2.57 -0.93 -5.89
CA ALA A 99 1.31 -0.32 -5.52
C ALA A 99 0.28 -0.36 -6.67
N THR A 100 0.73 -0.12 -7.91
CA THR A 100 -0.10 -0.21 -9.10
C THR A 100 -0.57 -1.64 -9.34
N LEU A 101 0.32 -2.63 -9.18
CA LEU A 101 -0.04 -4.04 -9.25
C LEU A 101 -1.05 -4.41 -8.18
N THR A 102 -0.87 -3.97 -6.93
CA THR A 102 -1.82 -4.23 -5.84
C THR A 102 -3.22 -3.70 -6.18
N ILE A 103 -3.32 -2.47 -6.70
CA ILE A 103 -4.60 -1.91 -7.13
C ILE A 103 -5.19 -2.72 -8.29
N ASN A 104 -4.38 -3.11 -9.28
CA ASN A 104 -4.86 -3.89 -10.41
C ASN A 104 -5.40 -5.26 -9.96
N LEU A 105 -4.67 -5.98 -9.11
CA LEU A 105 -5.11 -7.26 -8.55
C LEU A 105 -6.37 -7.10 -7.71
N ALA A 106 -6.44 -6.07 -6.86
CA ALA A 106 -7.63 -5.80 -6.06
C ALA A 106 -8.84 -5.47 -6.95
N TRP A 107 -8.64 -4.71 -8.03
CA TRP A 107 -9.67 -4.38 -9.01
C TRP A 107 -10.18 -5.63 -9.75
N GLN A 108 -9.27 -6.51 -10.19
CA GLN A 108 -9.64 -7.79 -10.80
C GLN A 108 -10.42 -8.68 -9.80
N GLY A 109 -9.99 -8.73 -8.54
CA GLY A 109 -10.72 -9.42 -7.48
C GLY A 109 -12.12 -8.85 -7.26
N TRP A 110 -12.27 -7.53 -7.32
CA TRP A 110 -13.57 -6.86 -7.22
C TRP A 110 -14.52 -7.24 -8.36
N LEU A 111 -14.06 -7.14 -9.61
CA LEU A 111 -14.83 -7.51 -10.80
C LEU A 111 -15.27 -8.98 -10.74
N GLN A 112 -14.36 -9.87 -10.31
CA GLN A 112 -14.67 -11.28 -10.13
C GLN A 112 -15.70 -11.54 -9.04
N HIS A 113 -15.81 -10.70 -8.00
CA HIS A 113 -16.86 -10.81 -6.98
C HIS A 113 -18.19 -10.22 -7.43
N ALA A 114 -18.18 -9.17 -8.24
CA ALA A 114 -19.37 -8.47 -8.75
C ALA A 114 -20.15 -9.28 -9.80
N GLN A 115 -19.48 -10.12 -10.60
CA GLN A 115 -20.14 -10.98 -11.60
C GLN A 115 -21.00 -12.12 -11.00
N TRP A 116 -20.87 -12.43 -9.70
CA TRP A 116 -21.65 -13.49 -9.03
C TRP A 116 -22.72 -12.92 -8.06
N SER A 117 -22.95 -11.60 -8.01
CA SER A 117 -24.03 -10.96 -7.22
C SER A 117 -25.25 -10.73 -8.07
#